data_AF-A0A426CLZ3-F1
#
_entry.id   AF-A0A426CLZ3-F1
#
_cell.length_a   1.000
_cell.length_b   1.000
_cell.length_c   1.000
_cell.angle_alpha   90.00
_cell.angle_beta   90.00
_cell.angle_gamma   90.00
#
_symmetry.space_group_name_H-M   'P 1'
#
loop_
_entity.id
_entity.type
_entity.pdbx_description
1 polymer ?
#
loop_
_entity_poly.entity_id
_entity_poly.type
_entity_poly.pdbx_seq_one_letter_code
_entity_poly.pdbx_strand_id
1 'polypeptide(L)'
;MAQAVNTRLKGGRLNLHLKGSGPLADLLAFEGAGEADIHDAPLANVSLLWHLSTLLKAAGLGFTSFDFDKGHGKFVIQSRQAKFSELSFSGPSAEVRTEGAIMMEDGRLDFRARLHPYEKSGGIFGTAADWVLSPFSTALEFQLTGTLMDPEWIFRYGPRGLFRSLTGANRLEPAPVKTTPTPPADEALRP
;
A
#
# COMPACT_ATOMS: atom_id res chain seq x y z
N MET A 1 -17.93 -8.02 19.17
CA MET A 1 -17.61 -6.83 18.34
C MET A 1 -17.42 -7.22 16.87
N ALA A 2 -18.47 -7.68 16.18
CA ALA A 2 -18.40 -8.19 14.80
C ALA A 2 -19.17 -7.32 13.78
N GLN A 3 -19.70 -6.17 14.20
CA GLN A 3 -20.66 -5.37 13.41
C GLN A 3 -20.03 -4.22 12.60
N ALA A 4 -18.75 -3.90 12.83
CA ALA A 4 -18.09 -2.77 12.13
C ALA A 4 -17.66 -3.09 10.69
N VAL A 5 -17.50 -4.38 10.34
CA VAL A 5 -17.09 -4.79 8.98
C VAL A 5 -18.28 -4.76 8.01
N ASN A 6 -19.49 -5.09 8.47
CA ASN A 6 -20.67 -5.28 7.62
C ASN A 6 -21.28 -3.99 7.06
N THR A 7 -21.02 -2.83 7.67
CA THR A 7 -21.66 -1.57 7.23
C THR A 7 -20.92 -0.90 6.06
N ARG A 8 -19.65 -1.26 5.80
CA ARG A 8 -18.78 -0.56 4.84
C ARG A 8 -18.81 -1.13 3.40
N LEU A 9 -19.47 -2.27 3.18
CA LEU A 9 -19.53 -2.97 1.90
C LEU A 9 -20.93 -2.96 1.25
N LYS A 10 -21.87 -2.13 1.74
CA LYS A 10 -23.26 -2.08 1.22
C LYS A 10 -23.26 -1.73 -0.28
N GLY A 11 -23.46 -2.74 -1.12
CA GLY A 11 -23.61 -2.63 -2.58
C GLY A 11 -22.61 -3.44 -3.40
N GLY A 12 -21.50 -3.88 -2.80
CA GLY A 12 -20.45 -4.62 -3.49
C GLY A 12 -20.83 -6.08 -3.79
N ARG A 13 -20.46 -6.57 -4.97
CA ARG A 13 -20.55 -7.98 -5.35
C ARG A 13 -19.19 -8.63 -5.19
N LEU A 14 -19.14 -9.76 -4.49
CA LEU A 14 -17.96 -10.62 -4.35
C LEU A 14 -18.27 -11.96 -5.02
N ASN A 15 -17.50 -12.32 -6.04
CA ASN A 15 -17.46 -13.66 -6.60
C ASN A 15 -16.19 -14.33 -6.09
N LEU A 16 -16.32 -15.47 -5.41
CA LEU A 16 -15.19 -16.22 -4.89
C LEU A 16 -15.27 -17.65 -5.40
N HIS A 17 -14.24 -18.06 -6.12
CA HIS A 17 -14.06 -19.42 -6.60
C HIS A 17 -12.85 -20.00 -5.89
N LEU A 18 -13.06 -20.97 -5.02
CA LEU A 18 -11.98 -21.65 -4.30
C LEU A 18 -12.10 -23.15 -4.51
N LYS A 19 -11.01 -23.77 -4.95
CA LYS A 19 -10.88 -25.23 -5.04
C LYS A 19 -9.67 -25.65 -4.24
N GLY A 20 -9.87 -26.55 -3.28
CA GLY A 20 -8.77 -27.05 -2.46
C GLY A 20 -9.14 -28.33 -1.74
N SER A 21 -8.14 -28.89 -1.09
CA SER A 21 -8.23 -30.08 -0.27
C SER A 21 -7.30 -29.92 0.91
N GLY A 22 -7.72 -30.44 2.07
CA GLY A 22 -6.90 -30.38 3.26
C GLY A 22 -7.59 -31.06 4.44
N PRO A 23 -6.83 -31.32 5.51
CA PRO A 23 -7.38 -31.86 6.73
C PRO A 23 -8.29 -30.82 7.40
N LEU A 24 -9.55 -31.18 7.65
CA LEU A 24 -10.50 -30.32 8.39
C LEU A 24 -10.02 -29.99 9.81
N ALA A 25 -9.14 -30.82 10.37
CA ALA A 25 -8.52 -30.63 11.68
C ALA A 25 -7.38 -29.60 11.68
N ASP A 26 -6.79 -29.28 10.52
CA ASP A 26 -5.72 -28.28 10.38
C ASP A 26 -5.96 -27.41 9.14
N LEU A 27 -6.65 -26.28 9.34
CA LEU A 27 -6.95 -25.31 8.29
C LEU A 27 -5.70 -24.65 7.69
N LEU A 28 -4.55 -24.66 8.40
CA LEU A 28 -3.31 -24.09 7.89
C LEU A 28 -2.61 -25.04 6.90
N ALA A 29 -2.89 -26.33 6.99
CA ALA A 29 -2.43 -27.35 6.05
C ALA A 29 -3.32 -27.46 4.80
N PHE A 30 -4.29 -26.56 4.63
CA PHE A 30 -5.15 -26.55 3.46
C PHE A 30 -4.37 -26.15 2.21
N GLU A 31 -4.52 -26.92 1.14
CA GLU A 31 -3.92 -26.63 -0.15
C GLU A 31 -5.01 -26.37 -1.18
N GLY A 32 -4.83 -25.34 -2.00
CA GLY A 32 -5.84 -25.01 -2.99
C GLY A 32 -5.44 -23.86 -3.88
N ALA A 33 -6.31 -23.55 -4.83
CA ALA A 33 -6.20 -22.38 -5.66
C ALA A 33 -7.57 -21.74 -5.79
N GLY A 34 -7.56 -20.43 -5.94
CA GLY A 34 -8.79 -19.68 -6.08
C GLY A 34 -8.61 -18.37 -6.80
N GLU A 35 -9.75 -17.82 -7.14
CA GLU A 35 -9.91 -16.54 -7.81
C GLU A 35 -11.04 -15.79 -7.13
N ALA A 36 -10.83 -14.50 -6.91
CA ALA A 36 -11.77 -13.62 -6.27
C ALA A 36 -11.93 -12.35 -7.11
N ASP A 37 -13.18 -12.01 -7.41
CA ASP A 37 -13.56 -10.79 -8.09
C ASP A 37 -14.49 -9.98 -7.21
N ILE A 38 -14.18 -8.69 -7.08
CA ILE A 38 -14.98 -7.73 -6.37
C ILE A 38 -15.39 -6.63 -7.35
N HIS A 39 -16.67 -6.30 -7.35
CA HIS A 39 -17.23 -5.21 -8.16
C HIS A 39 -18.11 -4.32 -7.31
N ASP A 40 -18.21 -3.05 -7.70
CA ASP A 40 -19.14 -2.07 -7.15
C ASP A 40 -19.00 -1.89 -5.62
N ALA A 41 -17.80 -2.14 -5.08
CA ALA A 41 -17.51 -2.04 -3.67
C ALA A 41 -16.58 -0.85 -3.41
N PRO A 42 -16.82 0.02 -2.41
CA PRO A 42 -15.89 1.10 -2.08
C PRO A 42 -14.63 0.54 -1.39
N LEU A 43 -13.69 0.01 -2.17
CA LEU A 43 -12.47 -0.65 -1.70
C LEU A 43 -11.45 0.35 -1.13
N ALA A 44 -11.57 1.63 -1.48
CA ALA A 44 -10.81 2.71 -0.86
C ALA A 44 -10.87 2.73 0.68
N ASN A 45 -11.94 2.17 1.26
CA ASN A 45 -12.18 2.11 2.70
C ASN A 45 -11.61 0.84 3.38
N VAL A 46 -10.92 -0.02 2.64
CA VAL A 46 -10.17 -1.14 3.20
C VAL A 46 -8.88 -0.58 3.82
N SER A 47 -8.57 -1.00 5.06
CA SER A 47 -7.44 -0.48 5.85
C SER A 47 -6.15 -0.38 5.04
N LEU A 48 -5.79 -1.42 4.29
CA LEU A 48 -4.59 -1.48 3.45
C LEU A 48 -4.51 -0.35 2.42
N LEU A 49 -5.60 -0.12 1.69
CA LEU A 49 -5.69 0.87 0.61
C LEU A 49 -5.85 2.30 1.16
N TRP A 50 -6.45 2.44 2.34
CA TRP A 50 -6.54 3.71 3.06
C TRP A 50 -5.17 4.25 3.48
N HIS A 51 -4.29 3.40 4.03
CA HIS A 51 -2.94 3.79 4.41
C HIS A 51 -2.14 4.27 3.19
N LEU A 52 -2.21 3.52 2.08
CA LEU A 52 -1.60 3.92 0.81
C LEU A 52 -2.13 5.28 0.33
N SER A 53 -3.45 5.48 0.36
CA SER A 53 -4.08 6.75 -0.04
C SER A 53 -3.62 7.93 0.82
N THR A 54 -3.42 7.71 2.12
CA THR A 54 -2.95 8.74 3.06
C THR A 54 -1.51 9.14 2.77
N LEU A 55 -0.63 8.17 2.50
CA LEU A 55 0.76 8.42 2.13
C LEU A 55 0.87 9.22 0.82
N LEU A 56 0.05 8.87 -0.18
CA LEU A 56 0.03 9.55 -1.47
C LEU A 56 -0.52 10.97 -1.38
N LYS A 57 -1.53 11.21 -0.53
CA LYS A 57 -2.02 12.55 -0.18
C LYS A 57 -0.92 13.40 0.46
N ALA A 58 -0.19 12.83 1.43
CA ALA A 58 0.90 13.53 2.11
C ALA A 58 2.04 13.92 1.14
N ALA A 59 2.24 13.17 0.06
CA ALA A 59 3.20 13.49 -0.99
C ALA A 59 2.74 14.59 -1.96
N GLY A 60 1.55 15.17 -1.78
CA GLY A 60 1.04 16.25 -2.62
C GLY A 60 0.63 15.81 -4.03
N LEU A 61 0.34 14.52 -4.23
CA LEU A 61 -0.21 14.04 -5.49
C LEU A 61 -1.63 14.58 -5.67
N GLY A 62 -1.89 15.26 -6.79
CA GLY A 62 -3.19 15.87 -7.13
C GLY A 62 -4.35 14.88 -7.29
N PHE A 63 -4.10 13.58 -7.14
CA PHE A 63 -5.10 12.51 -7.07
C PHE A 63 -5.50 12.32 -5.60
N THR A 64 -6.50 13.06 -5.15
CA THR A 64 -6.86 13.19 -3.73
C THR A 64 -7.78 12.09 -3.19
N SER A 65 -8.12 11.06 -3.96
CA SER A 65 -8.74 9.82 -3.48
C SER A 65 -8.63 8.76 -4.58
N PHE A 66 -8.15 7.55 -4.24
CA PHE A 66 -8.28 6.42 -5.15
C PHE A 66 -9.57 5.69 -4.82
N ASP A 67 -10.63 6.03 -5.54
CA ASP A 67 -11.92 5.35 -5.43
C ASP A 67 -11.86 4.03 -6.19
N PHE A 68 -11.10 3.07 -5.66
CA PHE A 68 -11.07 1.71 -6.18
C PHE A 68 -12.44 1.06 -5.98
N ASP A 69 -13.04 0.60 -7.07
CA ASP A 69 -14.37 -0.01 -7.10
C ASP A 69 -14.36 -1.47 -7.57
N LYS A 70 -13.24 -1.90 -8.15
CA LYS A 70 -13.00 -3.24 -8.66
C LYS A 70 -11.75 -3.85 -8.05
N GLY A 71 -11.85 -5.11 -7.67
CA GLY A 71 -10.73 -5.92 -7.20
C GLY A 71 -10.72 -7.26 -7.91
N HIS A 72 -9.54 -7.75 -8.26
CA HIS A 72 -9.35 -9.07 -8.86
C HIS A 72 -8.15 -9.73 -8.20
N GLY A 73 -8.26 -11.01 -7.85
CA GLY A 73 -7.17 -11.72 -7.19
C GLY A 73 -7.14 -13.19 -7.55
N LYS A 74 -6.00 -13.68 -8.02
CA LYS A 74 -5.70 -15.11 -8.19
C LYS A 74 -4.66 -15.52 -7.17
N PHE A 75 -4.98 -16.59 -6.45
CA PHE A 75 -4.12 -17.06 -5.37
C PHE A 75 -4.03 -18.58 -5.31
N VAL A 76 -2.90 -19.04 -4.78
CA VAL A 76 -2.62 -20.44 -4.46
C VAL A 76 -2.27 -20.52 -2.98
N ILE A 77 -2.94 -21.41 -2.28
CA ILE A 77 -2.69 -21.74 -0.88
C ILE A 77 -1.83 -23.00 -0.86
N GLN A 78 -0.61 -22.89 -0.35
CA GLN A 78 0.33 -24.00 -0.19
C GLN A 78 1.24 -23.74 1.02
N SER A 79 1.56 -24.79 1.78
CA SER A 79 2.57 -24.74 2.84
C SER A 79 2.40 -23.58 3.82
N ARG A 80 1.17 -23.40 4.33
CA ARG A 80 0.81 -22.33 5.28
C ARG A 80 0.94 -20.89 4.73
N GLN A 81 1.02 -20.73 3.42
CA GLN A 81 1.07 -19.43 2.75
C GLN A 81 0.00 -19.33 1.67
N ALA A 82 -0.58 -18.14 1.54
CA ALA A 82 -1.43 -17.78 0.40
C ALA A 82 -0.60 -16.88 -0.54
N LYS A 83 -0.20 -17.42 -1.69
CA LYS A 83 0.57 -16.72 -2.72
C LYS A 83 -0.38 -16.15 -3.76
N PHE A 84 -0.30 -14.84 -3.97
CA PHE A 84 -1.08 -14.11 -4.94
C PHE A 84 -0.21 -13.85 -6.16
N SER A 85 -0.47 -14.59 -7.24
CA SER A 85 0.20 -14.38 -8.53
C SER A 85 -0.32 -13.13 -9.24
N GLU A 86 -1.56 -12.75 -8.94
CA GLU A 86 -2.19 -11.56 -9.46
C GLU A 86 -3.15 -11.03 -8.39
N LEU A 87 -2.98 -9.78 -7.96
CA LEU A 87 -3.94 -9.08 -7.13
C LEU A 87 -4.00 -7.62 -7.57
N SER A 88 -5.07 -7.22 -8.22
CA SER A 88 -5.24 -5.87 -8.74
C SER A 88 -6.47 -5.18 -8.15
N PHE A 89 -6.35 -3.87 -8.00
CA PHE A 89 -7.43 -2.97 -7.61
C PHE A 89 -7.50 -1.85 -8.64
N SER A 90 -8.66 -1.65 -9.24
CA SER A 90 -8.86 -0.62 -10.26
C SER A 90 -10.01 0.30 -9.89
N GLY A 91 -9.92 1.54 -10.37
CA GLY A 91 -10.93 2.57 -10.21
C GLY A 91 -10.78 3.62 -11.31
N PRO A 92 -11.58 4.69 -11.32
CA PRO A 92 -11.64 5.63 -12.45
C PRO A 92 -10.35 6.39 -12.75
N SER A 93 -9.45 6.50 -11.77
CA SER A 93 -8.25 7.36 -11.87
C SER A 93 -6.93 6.58 -11.84
N ALA A 94 -6.94 5.29 -11.46
CA ALA A 94 -5.73 4.49 -11.39
C ALA A 94 -6.02 2.98 -11.24
N GLU A 95 -4.96 2.20 -11.43
CA GLU A 95 -4.88 0.79 -11.08
C GLU A 95 -3.67 0.51 -10.17
N VAL A 96 -3.87 -0.27 -9.13
CA VAL A 96 -2.80 -0.86 -8.32
C VAL A 96 -2.73 -2.34 -8.64
N ARG A 97 -1.57 -2.81 -9.08
CA ARG A 97 -1.28 -4.23 -9.29
C ARG A 97 -0.30 -4.70 -8.23
N THR A 98 -0.59 -5.83 -7.61
CA THR A 98 0.22 -6.40 -6.54
C THR A 98 0.49 -7.87 -6.79
N GLU A 99 1.65 -8.32 -6.34
CA GLU A 99 2.10 -9.71 -6.36
C GLU A 99 2.80 -9.98 -5.03
N GLY A 100 2.60 -11.16 -4.44
CA GLY A 100 3.17 -11.43 -3.12
C GLY A 100 2.54 -12.59 -2.39
N ALA A 101 2.75 -12.63 -1.08
CA ALA A 101 2.23 -13.69 -0.23
C ALA A 101 1.77 -13.18 1.13
N ILE A 102 0.79 -13.90 1.69
CA ILE A 102 0.38 -13.78 3.08
C ILE A 102 0.80 -15.06 3.80
N MET A 103 1.52 -14.91 4.91
CA MET A 103 1.78 -16.02 5.84
C MET A 103 0.54 -16.24 6.69
N MET A 104 -0.05 -17.44 6.64
CA MET A 104 -1.33 -17.71 7.30
C MET A 104 -1.18 -17.91 8.82
N GLU A 105 0.03 -18.18 9.31
CA GLU A 105 0.30 -18.40 10.75
C GLU A 105 0.15 -17.12 11.57
N ASP A 106 0.64 -15.99 11.06
CA ASP A 106 0.68 -14.71 11.77
C ASP A 106 0.11 -13.52 10.95
N GLY A 107 -0.42 -13.79 9.76
CA GLY A 107 -0.99 -12.77 8.88
C GLY A 107 0.04 -11.81 8.31
N ARG A 108 1.32 -12.19 8.26
CA ARG A 108 2.40 -11.36 7.73
C ARG A 108 2.26 -11.16 6.23
N LEU A 109 2.51 -9.94 5.79
CA LEU A 109 2.42 -9.51 4.39
C LEU A 109 3.81 -9.38 3.79
N ASP A 110 3.96 -9.86 2.56
CA ASP A 110 5.10 -9.52 1.72
C ASP A 110 4.62 -9.37 0.27
N PHE A 111 4.36 -8.12 -0.12
CA PHE A 111 3.82 -7.80 -1.43
C PHE A 111 4.64 -6.70 -2.10
N ARG A 112 4.84 -6.85 -3.40
CA ARG A 112 5.24 -5.76 -4.28
C ARG A 112 4.00 -5.19 -4.94
N ALA A 113 3.86 -3.88 -4.90
CA ALA A 113 2.77 -3.15 -5.52
C ALA A 113 3.28 -2.15 -6.55
N ARG A 114 2.54 -2.04 -7.66
CA ARG A 114 2.78 -1.09 -8.75
C ARG A 114 1.51 -0.29 -8.98
N LEU A 115 1.56 1.00 -8.69
CA LEU A 115 0.48 1.95 -8.93
C LEU A 115 0.68 2.60 -10.30
N HIS A 116 -0.34 2.47 -11.14
CA HIS A 116 -0.43 3.03 -12.48
C HIS A 116 -1.55 4.07 -12.50
N PRO A 117 -1.23 5.37 -12.43
CA PRO A 117 -2.22 6.43 -12.63
C PRO A 117 -2.73 6.42 -14.07
N TYR A 118 -4.02 6.68 -14.28
CA TYR A 118 -4.56 6.91 -15.62
C TYR A 118 -4.39 8.39 -16.00
N GLU A 119 -3.93 8.67 -17.22
CA GLU A 119 -3.93 10.03 -17.77
C GLU A 119 -5.38 10.47 -18.00
N LYS A 120 -5.82 11.55 -17.35
CA LYS A 120 -6.99 12.29 -17.82
C LYS A 120 -6.56 13.09 -19.06
N SER A 121 -6.78 12.53 -20.25
CA SER A 121 -6.74 13.29 -21.49
C SER A 121 -7.97 14.22 -21.55
N GLY A 122 -7.86 15.39 -20.92
CA GLY A 122 -8.91 16.42 -20.94
C GLY A 122 -8.32 17.76 -20.50
N GLY A 123 -7.88 18.55 -21.47
CA GLY A 123 -6.99 19.69 -21.29
C GLY A 123 -7.58 20.94 -20.64
N ILE A 124 -6.67 21.81 -20.19
CA ILE A 124 -6.92 23.23 -19.92
C ILE A 124 -5.71 24.14 -20.24
N PHE A 125 -4.65 23.66 -20.89
CA PHE A 125 -3.55 24.52 -21.37
C PHE A 125 -3.09 24.08 -22.75
N GLY A 126 -2.92 25.07 -23.62
CA GLY A 126 -2.97 24.94 -25.07
C GLY A 126 -1.65 24.62 -25.76
N THR A 127 -1.77 24.59 -27.08
CA THR A 127 -0.72 24.47 -28.11
C THR A 127 -0.13 23.07 -28.30
N ALA A 128 -0.28 22.58 -29.53
CA ALA A 128 0.02 21.23 -30.00
C ALA A 128 1.51 20.93 -30.19
N ALA A 129 2.37 21.39 -29.26
CA ALA A 129 3.82 21.22 -29.34
C ALA A 129 4.47 20.56 -28.10
N ASP A 130 3.69 20.18 -27.08
CA ASP A 130 4.25 19.73 -25.79
C ASP A 130 3.91 18.26 -25.43
N TRP A 131 3.59 17.43 -26.42
CA TRP A 131 3.05 16.07 -26.24
C TRP A 131 4.09 14.96 -26.02
N VAL A 132 5.22 15.28 -25.39
CA VAL A 132 6.17 14.27 -24.96
C VAL A 132 6.66 14.69 -23.58
N LEU A 133 6.51 13.80 -22.59
CA LEU A 133 6.91 13.90 -21.18
C LEU A 133 5.82 14.30 -20.18
N SER A 134 4.73 13.53 -20.11
CA SER A 134 4.00 13.40 -18.83
C SER A 134 4.93 12.75 -17.79
N PRO A 135 5.23 13.38 -16.64
CA PRO A 135 6.17 12.86 -15.62
C PRO A 135 5.66 11.63 -14.84
N PHE A 136 4.50 11.09 -15.21
CA PHE A 136 3.83 9.98 -14.53
C PHE A 136 3.67 8.72 -15.40
N SER A 137 4.35 8.65 -16.57
CA SER A 137 4.41 7.40 -17.37
C SER A 137 5.14 6.25 -16.66
N THR A 138 5.78 6.53 -15.53
CA THR A 138 6.47 5.55 -14.69
C THR A 138 5.54 5.05 -13.58
N ALA A 139 5.33 3.74 -13.54
CA ALA A 139 4.65 3.07 -12.44
C ALA A 139 5.35 3.38 -11.11
N LEU A 140 4.56 3.72 -10.08
CA LEU A 140 5.07 3.92 -8.73
C LEU A 140 5.15 2.57 -8.03
N GLU A 141 6.33 2.20 -7.55
CA GLU A 141 6.54 0.91 -6.89
C GLU A 141 6.60 1.05 -5.37
N PHE A 142 5.87 0.18 -4.68
CA PHE A 142 5.82 0.10 -3.23
C PHE A 142 6.04 -1.34 -2.77
N GLN A 143 6.60 -1.51 -1.59
CA GLN A 143 6.55 -2.76 -0.84
C GLN A 143 5.48 -2.63 0.24
N LEU A 144 4.64 -3.66 0.38
CA LEU A 144 3.70 -3.81 1.48
C LEU A 144 4.17 -4.95 2.38
N THR A 145 4.53 -4.59 3.61
CA THR A 145 5.05 -5.49 4.64
C THR A 145 4.24 -5.37 5.94
N GLY A 146 4.72 -5.95 7.04
CA GLY A 146 4.04 -5.92 8.33
C GLY A 146 2.99 -7.02 8.42
N THR A 147 1.87 -6.76 9.09
CA THR A 147 0.78 -7.72 9.26
C THR A 147 -0.52 -7.19 8.66
N LEU A 148 -1.51 -8.05 8.46
CA LEU A 148 -2.84 -7.65 7.99
C LEU A 148 -3.51 -6.58 8.90
N MET A 149 -3.14 -6.54 10.18
CA MET A 149 -3.64 -5.57 11.16
C MET A 149 -2.81 -4.29 11.24
N ASP A 150 -1.50 -4.40 11.04
CA ASP A 150 -0.55 -3.29 11.05
C ASP A 150 0.30 -3.33 9.77
N PRO A 151 -0.28 -2.90 8.63
CA PRO A 151 0.40 -2.94 7.34
C PRO A 151 1.34 -1.75 7.17
N GLU A 152 2.53 -2.02 6.65
CA GLU A 152 3.53 -1.00 6.37
C GLU A 152 3.76 -0.87 4.86
N TRP A 153 3.68 0.36 4.34
CA TRP A 153 3.93 0.67 2.94
C TRP A 153 5.25 1.41 2.79
N ILE A 154 6.17 0.84 2.02
CA ILE A 154 7.50 1.39 1.79
C ILE A 154 7.62 1.77 0.32
N PHE A 155 7.89 3.04 0.03
CA PHE A 155 8.12 3.48 -1.35
C PHE A 155 9.48 2.99 -1.86
N ARG A 156 9.49 2.36 -3.04
CA ARG A 156 10.71 1.76 -3.62
C ARG A 156 11.20 2.51 -4.85
N TYR A 157 10.29 2.86 -5.76
CA TYR A 157 10.67 3.47 -7.02
C TYR A 157 9.63 4.46 -7.54
N GLY A 158 10.09 5.55 -8.13
CA GLY A 158 9.29 6.50 -8.89
C GLY A 158 10.01 7.85 -9.06
N PRO A 159 9.29 8.89 -9.51
CA PRO A 159 9.86 10.20 -9.78
C PRO A 159 10.63 10.77 -8.58
N ARG A 160 11.84 11.31 -8.82
CA ARG A 160 12.75 11.82 -7.78
C ARG A 160 12.11 12.83 -6.82
N GLY A 161 11.20 13.66 -7.30
CA GLY A 161 10.46 14.63 -6.47
C GLY A 161 9.52 13.96 -5.47
N LEU A 162 8.83 12.89 -5.90
CA LEU A 162 7.96 12.09 -5.03
C LEU A 162 8.77 11.25 -4.06
N PHE A 163 9.90 10.69 -4.51
CA PHE A 163 10.79 9.93 -3.63
C PHE A 163 11.22 10.76 -2.42
N ARG A 164 11.65 12.01 -2.60
CA ARG A 164 12.02 12.90 -1.48
C ARG A 164 10.86 13.18 -0.53
N SER A 165 9.65 13.31 -1.07
CA SER A 165 8.43 13.62 -0.30
C SER A 165 7.94 12.40 0.50
N LEU A 166 7.97 11.21 -0.10
CA LEU A 166 7.51 9.95 0.49
C LEU A 166 8.53 9.31 1.44
N THR A 167 9.83 9.46 1.17
CA THR A 167 10.89 8.95 2.06
C THR A 167 11.29 9.93 3.16
N GLY A 168 10.65 11.12 3.19
CA GLY A 168 10.82 12.06 4.28
C GLY A 168 12.18 12.77 4.30
N ALA A 169 12.71 13.18 3.15
CA ALA A 169 13.87 14.10 3.10
C ALA A 169 13.56 15.50 3.68
N ASN A 170 12.34 15.71 4.21
CA ASN A 170 11.93 16.86 5.00
C ASN A 170 11.49 16.49 6.43
N ARG A 171 11.68 15.24 6.88
CA ARG A 171 11.82 14.95 8.31
C ARG A 171 13.20 15.49 8.67
N LEU A 172 13.25 16.79 8.97
CA LEU A 172 14.35 17.40 9.70
C LEU A 172 14.80 16.36 10.73
N GLU A 173 16.06 15.93 10.60
CA GLU A 173 16.76 15.26 11.67
C GLU A 173 16.37 15.96 12.98
N PRO A 174 16.07 15.24 14.08
CA PRO A 174 16.04 15.89 15.37
C PRO A 174 17.35 16.67 15.47
N ALA A 175 17.26 18.00 15.59
CA ALA A 175 18.44 18.84 15.66
C ALA A 175 19.41 18.17 16.65
N PRO A 176 20.72 18.05 16.31
CA PRO A 176 21.66 17.41 17.19
C PRO A 176 21.52 18.07 18.55
N VAL A 177 21.18 17.27 19.57
CA VAL A 177 21.11 17.72 20.95
C VAL A 177 22.45 18.37 21.22
N LYS A 178 22.47 19.70 21.37
CA LYS A 178 23.65 20.41 21.82
C LYS A 178 23.96 19.85 23.20
N THR A 179 24.93 18.94 23.27
CA THR A 179 25.59 18.57 24.53
C THR A 179 26.13 19.88 25.10
N THR A 180 25.44 20.40 26.10
CA THR A 180 25.95 21.51 26.88
C THR A 180 27.17 20.95 27.60
N PRO A 181 28.38 21.49 27.41
CA PRO A 181 29.54 20.97 28.12
C PRO A 181 29.32 21.21 29.62
N THR A 182 29.36 20.12 30.38
CA THR A 182 29.43 20.13 31.84
C THR A 182 30.57 21.07 32.27
N PRO A 183 30.35 22.01 33.20
CA PRO A 183 31.43 22.85 33.72
C PRO A 183 32.50 21.97 34.36
N PRO A 184 33.81 22.27 34.15
CA PRO A 184 34.87 21.51 34.77
C PRO A 184 34.79 21.63 36.28
N ALA A 185 34.73 20.48 36.95
CA ALA A 185 34.88 20.35 38.39
C ALA A 185 36.36 20.56 38.75
N ASP A 186 36.78 21.82 38.88
CA ASP A 186 38.07 22.14 39.49
C ASP A 186 38.09 23.58 40.04
N GLU A 187 37.25 23.84 41.05
CA GLU A 187 37.46 24.98 41.94
C GLU A 187 36.92 24.67 43.34
N ALA A 188 37.37 23.54 43.88
CA ALA A 188 37.09 23.14 45.26
C ALA A 188 38.35 22.56 45.91
N LEU A 189 39.50 23.23 45.75
CA LEU A 189 40.63 23.01 46.65
C LEU A 189 41.68 24.13 46.55
N ARG A 190 41.55 25.19 47.35
CA ARG A 190 42.72 25.93 47.85
C ARG A 190 42.51 26.32 49.31
N PRO A 191 43.52 26.10 50.19
CA PRO A 191 43.45 26.33 51.63
C PRO A 191 43.43 27.81 52.00
#